data_AF-A0A519W7W3-F1
#
_entry.id   AF-A0A519W7W3-F1
#
_cell.length_a   1.000
_cell.length_b   1.000
_cell.length_c   1.000
_cell.angle_alpha   90.00
_cell.angle_beta   90.00
_cell.angle_gamma   90.00
#
_symmetry.space_group_name_H-M   'P 1'
#
loop_
_entity.id
_entity.type
_entity.pdbx_description
1 polymer ?
#
loop_
_entity_poly.entity_id
_entity_poly.type
_entity_poly.pdbx_seq_one_letter_code
_entity_poly.pdbx_strand_id
1 'polypeptide(L)'
;MSQNLHFKIKNKPIGVLQKGKILLTYLLLLLALGLSSCSKSKPEETLSPVVAVNLDKDKITLLTGDEIKINPSFTPQVSTAATQYKWEVADVKIAEIKVNADFSVNVTGKSKGKTELVLSNLAGKKLAACLITVQEKVAQITDDGIVKILAIGNSFSEDAIESYLYGLAHSKGHKVVIANMYIGGASLSLHVQNANNNANAYSYRKINQQGIKSTTANVSISTAVLDDDWDYISFQQESPSSGLFNTFSPLVDLYNYVKTKAKNPQVKYVLHQTWAYQKNSTYSAFANYDKDQDKMYAAIVDAYLQAKNLIPVHKIIPTGTAIQNGRTSIVGDNFCRDGYHLDINIGRYTASCAWFESIFNESVVGNSYKPSALSAYQTEIAQHAAHFAVLDPNKVTPMVNYQGGGTSDFTKPILINFGSNTVPHEWNSLLQFTAGTTATNLRDQVGANTNFSITMVEGFNNRNQSGPTATTTTFNMPSSVSSDSYYGNSKAAWEGKSVVKSTIKLTGLNVAKKYNLCFFGSRANSGTENRETKYTVKGTNEVVTLLDAANNTANTACAAQIIPNAAGEITVTITAGSNNNNTYGFYYINALQLLQVN
;
A
#
# COMPACT_ATOMS: atom_id res chain seq x y z
N MET A 1 10.11 28.03 35.74
CA MET A 1 10.34 27.08 36.86
C MET A 1 10.32 25.67 36.29
N SER A 2 11.28 24.83 36.67
CA SER A 2 11.45 23.48 36.11
C SER A 2 10.94 22.41 37.09
N GLN A 3 10.10 21.49 36.61
CA GLN A 3 9.92 20.16 37.23
C GLN A 3 9.67 19.11 36.14
N ASN A 4 10.68 18.28 35.88
CA ASN A 4 10.55 17.06 35.09
C ASN A 4 10.00 15.93 35.98
N LEU A 5 8.93 15.23 35.54
CA LEU A 5 8.59 13.93 36.10
C LEU A 5 9.31 12.81 35.32
N HIS A 6 10.11 12.01 36.03
CA HIS A 6 10.68 10.77 35.51
C HIS A 6 9.95 9.56 36.09
N PHE A 7 9.31 8.77 35.23
CA PHE A 7 8.84 7.42 35.59
C PHE A 7 10.00 6.42 35.50
N LYS A 8 10.31 5.75 36.61
CA LYS A 8 11.27 4.63 36.67
C LYS A 8 10.56 3.31 36.41
N ILE A 9 10.97 2.58 35.37
CA ILE A 9 10.68 1.14 35.23
C ILE A 9 12.02 0.38 35.29
N LYS A 10 12.07 -0.69 36.10
CA LYS A 10 13.30 -1.42 36.44
C LYS A 10 13.57 -2.55 35.44
N ASN A 11 14.69 -2.48 34.72
CA ASN A 11 15.27 -3.65 34.06
C ASN A 11 16.11 -4.47 35.04
N LYS A 12 15.97 -5.81 35.00
CA LYS A 12 16.87 -6.75 35.69
C LYS A 12 17.97 -7.22 34.72
N PRO A 13 19.26 -7.11 35.07
CA PRO A 13 20.32 -7.85 34.40
C PRO A 13 20.50 -9.23 35.05
N ILE A 14 20.78 -10.26 34.26
CA ILE A 14 21.28 -11.56 34.74
C ILE A 14 22.79 -11.58 34.53
N GLY A 15 23.55 -11.58 35.63
CA GLY A 15 25.01 -11.57 35.64
C GLY A 15 25.62 -12.96 35.80
N VAL A 16 26.83 -13.12 35.27
CA VAL A 16 27.63 -14.36 35.30
C VAL A 16 28.68 -14.32 36.44
N LEU A 17 28.87 -15.43 37.16
CA LEU A 17 30.05 -15.74 37.99
C LEU A 17 30.24 -17.27 37.97
N GLN A 18 31.30 -17.87 37.40
CA GLN A 18 32.72 -17.95 37.80
C GLN A 18 33.08 -18.89 38.98
N LYS A 19 33.74 -20.01 38.60
CA LYS A 19 34.94 -20.67 39.19
C LYS A 19 34.88 -21.34 40.58
N GLY A 20 35.49 -22.54 40.65
CA GLY A 20 36.05 -23.13 41.87
C GLY A 20 36.48 -24.60 41.70
N LYS A 21 37.78 -24.91 41.78
CA LYS A 21 38.32 -26.30 41.83
C LYS A 21 38.58 -26.69 43.29
N ILE A 22 38.34 -27.96 43.67
CA ILE A 22 39.09 -28.66 44.74
C ILE A 22 39.37 -30.11 44.28
N LEU A 23 40.48 -30.67 44.76
CA LEU A 23 41.10 -31.95 44.38
C LEU A 23 41.29 -32.82 45.65
N LEU A 24 41.64 -34.10 45.44
CA LEU A 24 42.53 -34.96 46.26
C LEU A 24 41.92 -36.15 47.06
N THR A 25 42.34 -37.36 46.61
CA THR A 25 42.73 -38.58 47.36
C THR A 25 41.80 -39.30 48.35
N TYR A 26 41.68 -40.62 48.14
CA TYR A 26 41.88 -41.65 49.19
C TYR A 26 42.73 -42.82 48.65
N LEU A 27 43.35 -43.61 49.55
CA LEU A 27 44.51 -44.49 49.32
C LEU A 27 44.18 -46.01 49.45
N LEU A 28 45.12 -46.87 49.03
CA LEU A 28 45.10 -48.35 49.00
C LEU A 28 44.84 -49.06 50.35
N LEU A 29 44.33 -50.31 50.30
CA LEU A 29 44.78 -51.58 50.96
C LEU A 29 43.66 -52.67 50.81
N LEU A 30 43.84 -53.99 51.03
CA LEU A 30 44.83 -54.99 50.56
C LEU A 30 44.35 -56.45 50.85
N LEU A 31 44.79 -57.46 50.05
CA LEU A 31 44.61 -58.94 50.23
C LEU A 31 43.16 -59.51 50.25
N ALA A 32 42.87 -60.80 50.01
CA ALA A 32 43.50 -61.87 49.20
C ALA A 32 42.59 -63.14 49.13
N LEU A 33 42.97 -64.11 48.27
CA LEU A 33 42.54 -65.52 48.18
C LEU A 33 41.17 -65.85 47.54
N GLY A 34 41.22 -66.82 46.62
CA GLY A 34 40.05 -67.34 45.88
C GLY A 34 40.44 -68.15 44.62
N LEU A 35 41.36 -69.12 44.75
CA LEU A 35 41.72 -70.01 43.64
C LEU A 35 40.62 -71.03 43.36
N SER A 36 40.18 -71.15 42.10
CA SER A 36 39.71 -72.42 41.55
C SER A 36 39.87 -72.44 40.02
N SER A 37 40.49 -73.51 39.54
CA SER A 37 40.88 -73.71 38.15
C SER A 37 39.72 -74.21 37.30
N CYS A 38 39.64 -73.76 36.04
CA CYS A 38 39.14 -74.60 34.95
C CYS A 38 39.70 -74.12 33.61
N SER A 39 40.59 -74.91 33.01
CA SER A 39 41.28 -74.58 31.76
C SER A 39 40.37 -74.75 30.54
N LYS A 40 40.28 -73.69 29.72
CA LYS A 40 39.97 -73.81 28.30
C LYS A 40 40.98 -72.99 27.51
N SER A 41 41.65 -73.63 26.56
CA SER A 41 42.60 -73.01 25.64
C SER A 41 41.90 -71.93 24.82
N LYS A 42 42.34 -70.67 24.93
CA LYS A 42 42.03 -69.65 23.93
C LYS A 42 42.73 -70.01 22.61
N PRO A 43 42.08 -69.86 21.45
CA PRO A 43 42.79 -69.78 20.18
C PRO A 43 43.75 -68.59 20.21
N GLU A 44 44.89 -68.68 19.53
CA GLU A 44 45.70 -67.51 19.23
C GLU A 44 44.89 -66.54 18.36
N GLU A 45 44.60 -65.35 18.91
CA GLU A 45 44.19 -64.22 18.07
C GLU A 45 45.39 -63.81 17.25
N THR A 46 45.37 -64.16 15.96
CA THR A 46 46.29 -63.61 14.98
C THR A 46 46.09 -62.10 14.91
N LEU A 47 47.02 -61.36 15.53
CA LEU A 47 47.07 -59.90 15.49
C LEU A 47 47.20 -59.43 14.04
N SER A 48 46.05 -59.19 13.42
CA SER A 48 45.97 -58.55 12.12
C SER A 48 46.66 -57.19 12.21
N PRO A 49 47.59 -56.84 11.29
CA PRO A 49 48.32 -55.59 11.37
C PRO A 49 47.34 -54.42 11.41
N VAL A 50 47.52 -53.54 12.40
CA VAL A 50 46.63 -52.38 12.59
C VAL A 50 46.91 -51.39 11.46
N VAL A 51 46.13 -51.48 10.38
CA VAL A 51 46.17 -50.52 9.28
C VAL A 51 45.60 -49.19 9.79
N ALA A 52 46.46 -48.19 9.91
CA ALA A 52 46.05 -46.82 10.16
C ALA A 52 45.55 -46.19 8.86
N VAL A 53 44.42 -45.47 8.92
CA VAL A 53 43.90 -44.72 7.79
C VAL A 53 43.78 -43.25 8.15
N ASN A 54 44.34 -42.39 7.30
CA ASN A 54 44.20 -40.94 7.40
C ASN A 54 43.52 -40.39 6.15
N LEU A 55 42.62 -39.43 6.31
CA LEU A 55 41.98 -38.73 5.19
C LEU A 55 42.70 -37.40 4.95
N ASP A 56 42.76 -36.97 3.69
CA ASP A 56 43.27 -35.63 3.36
C ASP A 56 42.37 -34.48 3.88
N LYS A 57 41.13 -34.79 4.29
CA LYS A 57 40.15 -33.86 4.87
C LYS A 57 39.36 -34.56 5.99
N ASP A 58 39.43 -34.01 7.20
CA ASP A 58 38.65 -34.42 8.38
C ASP A 58 37.29 -33.70 8.49
N LYS A 59 37.15 -32.57 7.79
CA LYS A 59 35.92 -31.80 7.65
C LYS A 59 35.89 -31.07 6.31
N ILE A 60 34.70 -30.91 5.75
CA ILE A 60 34.44 -30.10 4.56
C ILE A 60 33.19 -29.23 4.74
N THR A 61 33.14 -28.12 4.00
CA THR A 61 31.91 -27.34 3.82
C THR A 61 31.65 -27.21 2.32
N LEU A 62 30.41 -27.48 1.90
CA LEU A 62 29.94 -27.42 0.51
C LEU A 62 28.71 -26.50 0.44
N LEU A 63 28.48 -25.84 -0.70
CA LEU A 63 27.14 -25.36 -1.03
C LEU A 63 26.36 -26.50 -1.71
N THR A 64 25.03 -26.42 -1.70
CA THR A 64 24.19 -27.36 -2.47
C THR A 64 24.59 -27.35 -3.95
N GLY A 65 24.91 -28.54 -4.48
CA GLY A 65 25.37 -28.75 -5.86
C GLY A 65 26.88 -28.72 -6.06
N ASP A 66 27.67 -28.36 -5.04
CA ASP A 66 29.14 -28.42 -5.14
C ASP A 66 29.64 -29.86 -4.88
N GLU A 67 30.72 -30.26 -5.58
CA GLU A 67 31.39 -31.57 -5.44
C GLU A 67 32.85 -31.39 -4.97
N ILE A 68 33.35 -32.28 -4.11
CA ILE A 68 34.76 -32.32 -3.71
C ILE A 68 35.31 -33.75 -3.61
N LYS A 69 36.57 -33.95 -4.02
CA LYS A 69 37.31 -35.22 -3.88
C LYS A 69 37.97 -35.34 -2.50
N ILE A 70 37.82 -36.48 -1.84
CA ILE A 70 38.51 -36.88 -0.59
C ILE A 70 39.36 -38.11 -0.86
N ASN A 71 40.61 -38.10 -0.37
CA ASN A 71 41.60 -39.13 -0.63
C ASN A 71 41.99 -39.85 0.68
N PRO A 72 41.81 -41.18 0.78
CA PRO A 72 42.31 -41.96 1.90
C PRO A 72 43.80 -42.30 1.72
N SER A 73 44.53 -42.40 2.83
CA SER A 73 45.92 -42.84 2.87
C SER A 73 46.07 -43.95 3.93
N PHE A 74 46.62 -45.09 3.53
CA PHE A 74 46.76 -46.29 4.36
C PHE A 74 48.21 -46.48 4.81
N THR A 75 48.42 -46.82 6.08
CA THR A 75 49.73 -47.18 6.64
C THR A 75 49.62 -48.53 7.37
N PRO A 76 50.26 -49.61 6.89
CA PRO A 76 51.02 -49.70 5.62
C PRO A 76 50.12 -49.53 4.38
N GLN A 77 50.74 -49.31 3.21
CA GLN A 77 50.03 -49.12 1.94
C GLN A 77 49.19 -50.35 1.56
N VAL A 78 47.99 -50.11 1.03
CA VAL A 78 47.06 -51.17 0.59
C VAL A 78 46.75 -51.00 -0.89
N SER A 79 47.19 -51.96 -1.71
CA SER A 79 46.98 -51.96 -3.17
C SER A 79 45.57 -52.37 -3.61
N THR A 80 44.78 -52.99 -2.73
CA THR A 80 43.44 -53.52 -3.01
C THR A 80 42.38 -52.97 -2.04
N ALA A 81 42.43 -51.66 -1.75
CA ALA A 81 41.56 -51.05 -0.74
C ALA A 81 40.05 -51.31 -0.97
N ALA A 82 39.60 -51.34 -2.22
CA ALA A 82 38.22 -51.61 -2.60
C ALA A 82 37.70 -53.02 -2.25
N THR A 83 38.59 -54.00 -1.98
CA THR A 83 38.18 -55.35 -1.54
C THR A 83 38.25 -55.54 -0.02
N GLN A 84 38.61 -54.49 0.73
CA GLN A 84 38.86 -54.55 2.19
C GLN A 84 38.08 -53.49 2.98
N TYR A 85 37.73 -52.38 2.32
CA TYR A 85 37.09 -51.21 2.94
C TYR A 85 35.90 -50.72 2.11
N LYS A 86 35.00 -49.99 2.76
CA LYS A 86 33.84 -49.34 2.13
C LYS A 86 33.68 -47.89 2.60
N TRP A 87 33.18 -47.06 1.70
CA TRP A 87 32.76 -45.68 1.97
C TRP A 87 31.25 -45.63 2.12
N GLU A 88 30.76 -44.94 3.14
CA GLU A 88 29.34 -44.71 3.40
C GLU A 88 29.11 -43.26 3.86
N VAL A 89 27.97 -42.66 3.52
CA VAL A 89 27.55 -41.36 4.04
C VAL A 89 26.36 -41.56 4.97
N ALA A 90 26.42 -41.01 6.18
CA ALA A 90 25.45 -41.28 7.24
C ALA A 90 24.03 -40.78 6.92
N ASP A 91 23.91 -39.73 6.10
CA ASP A 91 22.63 -39.23 5.58
C ASP A 91 22.75 -38.85 4.10
N VAL A 92 22.24 -39.75 3.26
CA VAL A 92 22.16 -39.64 1.79
C VAL A 92 21.24 -38.51 1.28
N LYS A 93 20.46 -37.87 2.16
CA LYS A 93 19.66 -36.68 1.83
C LYS A 93 20.50 -35.40 1.89
N ILE A 94 21.54 -35.38 2.72
CA ILE A 94 22.41 -34.21 2.93
C ILE A 94 23.55 -34.21 1.91
N ALA A 95 24.18 -35.35 1.66
CA ALA A 95 25.22 -35.50 0.64
C ALA A 95 25.16 -36.88 -0.03
N GLU A 96 25.64 -36.99 -1.27
CA GLU A 96 25.88 -38.27 -1.96
C GLU A 96 27.37 -38.48 -2.23
N ILE A 97 27.73 -39.73 -2.53
CA ILE A 97 29.11 -40.13 -2.78
C ILE A 97 29.26 -40.98 -4.04
N LYS A 98 30.42 -40.83 -4.69
CA LYS A 98 30.86 -41.68 -5.79
C LYS A 98 32.31 -42.11 -5.52
N VAL A 99 32.52 -43.41 -5.32
CA VAL A 99 33.85 -43.99 -5.13
C VAL A 99 34.54 -44.12 -6.50
N ASN A 100 35.78 -43.67 -6.58
CA ASN A 100 36.61 -43.68 -7.78
C ASN A 100 37.47 -44.96 -7.86
N ALA A 101 38.08 -45.22 -9.03
CA ALA A 101 38.93 -46.39 -9.25
C ALA A 101 40.20 -46.42 -8.37
N ASP A 102 40.69 -45.25 -7.94
CA ASP A 102 41.80 -45.09 -6.98
C ASP A 102 41.35 -45.19 -5.50
N PHE A 103 40.09 -45.59 -5.25
CA PHE A 103 39.43 -45.67 -3.95
C PHE A 103 39.29 -44.35 -3.17
N SER A 104 39.63 -43.22 -3.80
CA SER A 104 39.14 -41.91 -3.37
C SER A 104 37.62 -41.79 -3.55
N VAL A 105 37.02 -40.75 -2.99
CA VAL A 105 35.57 -40.53 -3.07
C VAL A 105 35.25 -39.08 -3.41
N ASN A 106 34.42 -38.88 -4.43
CA ASN A 106 33.78 -37.59 -4.70
C ASN A 106 32.52 -37.48 -3.83
N VAL A 107 32.34 -36.33 -3.19
CA VAL A 107 31.21 -36.02 -2.29
C VAL A 107 30.47 -34.80 -2.84
N THR A 108 29.16 -34.92 -3.05
CA THR A 108 28.32 -33.85 -3.60
C THR A 108 27.25 -33.42 -2.59
N GLY A 109 27.15 -32.12 -2.32
CA GLY A 109 26.18 -31.56 -1.37
C GLY A 109 24.76 -31.50 -1.96
N LYS A 110 23.77 -32.07 -1.28
CA LYS A 110 22.37 -32.19 -1.77
C LYS A 110 21.37 -31.32 -1.04
N SER A 111 21.47 -31.21 0.28
CA SER A 111 20.58 -30.37 1.07
C SER A 111 21.28 -29.85 2.32
N LYS A 112 20.83 -28.69 2.81
CA LYS A 112 21.40 -28.00 3.97
C LYS A 112 21.36 -28.88 5.22
N GLY A 113 22.50 -29.07 5.84
CA GLY A 113 22.61 -29.91 7.04
C GLY A 113 24.05 -30.28 7.38
N LYS A 114 24.19 -31.24 8.29
CA LYS A 114 25.47 -31.88 8.62
C LYS A 114 25.34 -33.38 8.53
N THR A 115 26.30 -34.03 7.90
CA THR A 115 26.39 -35.48 7.80
C THR A 115 27.85 -35.91 7.92
N GLU A 116 28.10 -37.21 7.98
CA GLU A 116 29.45 -37.77 8.11
C GLU A 116 29.71 -38.74 6.96
N LEU A 117 30.83 -38.54 6.26
CA LEU A 117 31.43 -39.54 5.39
C LEU A 117 32.27 -40.48 6.25
N VAL A 118 32.03 -41.77 6.17
CA VAL A 118 32.67 -42.79 7.01
C VAL A 118 33.41 -43.79 6.12
N LEU A 119 34.67 -44.06 6.46
CA LEU A 119 35.41 -45.20 5.94
C LEU A 119 35.44 -46.32 6.99
N SER A 120 34.98 -47.50 6.60
CA SER A 120 34.93 -48.69 7.45
C SER A 120 35.59 -49.89 6.76
N ASN A 121 36.04 -50.88 7.53
CA ASN A 121 36.32 -52.20 6.96
C ASN A 121 35.01 -52.93 6.57
N LEU A 122 35.09 -54.04 5.84
CA LEU A 122 33.90 -54.81 5.44
C LEU A 122 33.09 -55.36 6.63
N ALA A 123 33.69 -55.50 7.81
CA ALA A 123 33.01 -55.88 9.05
C ALA A 123 32.30 -54.70 9.77
N GLY A 124 32.30 -53.49 9.19
CA GLY A 124 31.62 -52.31 9.75
C GLY A 124 32.40 -51.57 10.83
N LYS A 125 33.65 -51.93 11.12
CA LYS A 125 34.50 -51.14 12.02
C LYS A 125 34.92 -49.85 11.32
N LYS A 126 34.44 -48.72 11.83
CA LYS A 126 34.86 -47.36 11.45
C LYS A 126 36.37 -47.18 11.66
N LEU A 127 37.05 -46.67 10.63
CA LEU A 127 38.50 -46.44 10.61
C LEU A 127 38.83 -44.95 10.53
N ALA A 128 38.08 -44.21 9.70
CA ALA A 128 38.24 -42.77 9.53
C ALA A 128 36.90 -42.12 9.17
N ALA A 129 36.81 -40.80 9.29
CA ALA A 129 35.64 -40.03 8.90
C ALA A 129 35.95 -38.60 8.49
N CYS A 130 35.04 -38.00 7.73
CA CYS A 130 35.04 -36.58 7.40
C CYS A 130 33.66 -35.98 7.71
N LEU A 131 33.64 -34.90 8.51
CA LEU A 131 32.42 -34.15 8.82
C LEU A 131 32.03 -33.25 7.63
N ILE A 132 30.87 -33.49 7.05
CA ILE A 132 30.33 -32.71 5.93
C ILE A 132 29.33 -31.70 6.48
N THR A 133 29.55 -30.41 6.21
CA THR A 133 28.53 -29.37 6.39
C THR A 133 28.06 -28.86 5.03
N VAL A 134 26.79 -29.01 4.69
CA VAL A 134 26.21 -28.46 3.46
C VAL A 134 25.41 -27.20 3.81
N GLN A 135 25.70 -26.12 3.10
CA GLN A 135 25.01 -24.84 3.20
C GLN A 135 24.16 -24.60 1.95
N GLU A 136 23.14 -23.74 2.05
CA GLU A 136 22.37 -23.32 0.88
C GLU A 136 23.25 -22.48 -0.06
N LYS A 137 23.17 -22.77 -1.35
CA LYS A 137 23.73 -21.92 -2.40
C LYS A 137 22.85 -20.68 -2.55
N VAL A 138 23.14 -19.65 -1.76
CA VAL A 138 22.45 -18.37 -1.87
C VAL A 138 22.86 -17.72 -3.19
N ALA A 139 21.95 -17.71 -4.16
CA ALA A 139 22.13 -16.87 -5.34
C ALA A 139 22.16 -15.41 -4.89
N GLN A 140 23.28 -14.72 -5.12
CA GLN A 140 23.33 -13.28 -4.95
C GLN A 140 22.60 -12.63 -6.13
N ILE A 141 21.29 -12.47 -5.98
CA ILE A 141 20.52 -11.48 -6.73
C ILE A 141 21.07 -10.12 -6.30
N THR A 142 21.67 -9.37 -7.22
CA THR A 142 22.01 -7.97 -6.99
C THR A 142 20.72 -7.15 -7.04
N ASP A 143 20.35 -6.53 -5.92
CA ASP A 143 19.25 -5.57 -5.87
C ASP A 143 19.53 -4.42 -6.87
N ASP A 144 18.73 -4.33 -7.93
CA ASP A 144 18.82 -3.29 -8.96
C ASP A 144 18.03 -2.01 -8.59
N GLY A 145 17.39 -2.02 -7.43
CA GLY A 145 16.54 -0.95 -6.92
C GLY A 145 15.22 -0.79 -7.69
N ILE A 146 14.76 -1.82 -8.41
CA ILE A 146 13.50 -1.84 -9.16
C ILE A 146 12.57 -2.88 -8.52
N VAL A 147 11.42 -2.44 -8.01
CA VAL A 147 10.42 -3.39 -7.49
C VAL A 147 9.68 -4.07 -8.64
N LYS A 148 9.77 -5.39 -8.72
CA LYS A 148 9.21 -6.19 -9.81
C LYS A 148 8.01 -7.00 -9.33
N ILE A 149 6.84 -6.73 -9.91
CA ILE A 149 5.55 -7.30 -9.50
C ILE A 149 4.93 -8.10 -10.67
N LEU A 150 4.63 -9.37 -10.45
CA LEU A 150 3.85 -10.21 -11.38
C LEU A 150 2.54 -10.67 -10.72
N ALA A 151 1.41 -10.33 -11.31
CA ALA A 151 0.13 -10.92 -10.94
C ALA A 151 -0.24 -12.10 -11.85
N ILE A 152 -0.66 -13.20 -11.24
CA ILE A 152 -1.32 -14.32 -11.93
C ILE A 152 -2.80 -14.23 -11.58
N GLY A 153 -3.63 -13.88 -12.57
CA GLY A 153 -5.03 -13.54 -12.34
C GLY A 153 -5.83 -13.27 -13.61
N ASN A 154 -6.61 -12.20 -13.59
CA ASN A 154 -7.71 -11.96 -14.51
C ASN A 154 -8.05 -10.45 -14.62
N SER A 155 -9.32 -10.10 -14.89
CA SER A 155 -9.78 -8.71 -14.95
C SER A 155 -9.73 -7.97 -13.60
N PHE A 156 -9.70 -8.68 -12.47
CA PHE A 156 -9.58 -8.06 -11.15
C PHE A 156 -8.11 -7.68 -10.83
N SER A 157 -7.11 -8.43 -11.33
CA SER A 157 -5.72 -7.95 -11.27
C SER A 157 -5.49 -6.80 -12.26
N GLU A 158 -6.10 -6.83 -13.45
CA GLU A 158 -6.10 -5.70 -14.40
C GLU A 158 -6.61 -4.41 -13.74
N ASP A 159 -7.79 -4.47 -13.11
CA ASP A 159 -8.40 -3.34 -12.40
C ASP A 159 -7.49 -2.77 -11.29
N ALA A 160 -6.71 -3.62 -10.62
CA ALA A 160 -5.90 -3.20 -9.48
C ALA A 160 -4.51 -2.66 -9.84
N ILE A 161 -3.82 -3.22 -10.84
CA ILE A 161 -2.39 -2.91 -11.09
C ILE A 161 -2.09 -2.28 -12.46
N GLU A 162 -2.93 -2.48 -13.48
CA GLU A 162 -2.59 -2.06 -14.86
C GLU A 162 -2.85 -0.58 -15.18
N SER A 163 -3.51 0.17 -14.27
CA SER A 163 -3.94 1.56 -14.53
C SER A 163 -3.14 2.61 -13.76
N TYR A 164 -3.00 2.48 -12.44
CA TYR A 164 -2.55 3.61 -11.59
C TYR A 164 -1.38 3.29 -10.65
N LEU A 165 -1.07 2.02 -10.39
CA LEU A 165 0.01 1.60 -9.48
C LEU A 165 1.38 2.13 -9.90
N TYR A 166 1.69 2.16 -11.21
CA TYR A 166 2.93 2.75 -11.73
C TYR A 166 3.05 4.23 -11.38
N GLY A 167 1.99 5.02 -11.57
CA GLY A 167 2.00 6.46 -11.29
C GLY A 167 2.14 6.79 -9.79
N LEU A 168 1.46 6.02 -8.94
CA LEU A 168 1.60 6.09 -7.48
C LEU A 168 3.04 5.82 -7.05
N ALA A 169 3.67 4.75 -7.55
CA ALA A 169 5.06 4.41 -7.29
C ALA A 169 6.02 5.51 -7.77
N HIS A 170 5.89 5.92 -9.04
CA HIS A 170 6.78 6.88 -9.69
C HIS A 170 6.77 8.26 -9.01
N SER A 171 5.60 8.74 -8.58
CA SER A 171 5.47 10.03 -7.87
C SER A 171 6.16 10.10 -6.50
N LYS A 172 6.48 8.94 -5.91
CA LYS A 172 7.27 8.81 -4.68
C LYS A 172 8.74 8.39 -4.93
N GLY A 173 9.16 8.35 -6.21
CA GLY A 173 10.53 8.00 -6.60
C GLY A 173 10.81 6.49 -6.69
N HIS A 174 9.82 5.64 -6.45
CA HIS A 174 9.99 4.18 -6.58
C HIS A 174 10.07 3.77 -8.05
N LYS A 175 11.12 3.03 -8.41
CA LYS A 175 11.20 2.34 -9.70
C LYS A 175 10.39 1.06 -9.61
N VAL A 176 9.51 0.82 -10.57
CA VAL A 176 8.64 -0.37 -10.58
C VAL A 176 8.51 -0.95 -11.99
N VAL A 177 8.42 -2.27 -12.07
CA VAL A 177 7.97 -3.03 -13.24
C VAL A 177 6.78 -3.87 -12.82
N ILE A 178 5.69 -3.79 -13.57
CA ILE A 178 4.41 -4.43 -13.22
C ILE A 178 3.99 -5.31 -14.38
N ALA A 179 3.62 -6.56 -14.11
CA ALA A 179 3.05 -7.44 -15.10
C ALA A 179 1.78 -8.15 -14.60
N ASN A 180 0.86 -8.42 -15.52
CA ASN A 180 -0.33 -9.22 -15.30
C ASN A 180 -0.39 -10.37 -16.32
N MET A 181 -0.59 -11.58 -15.82
CA MET A 181 -0.94 -12.76 -16.61
C MET A 181 -2.46 -12.86 -16.67
N TYR A 182 -3.04 -12.25 -17.71
CA TYR A 182 -4.47 -12.09 -17.88
C TYR A 182 -5.11 -13.24 -18.66
N ILE A 183 -6.12 -13.88 -18.06
CA ILE A 183 -7.21 -14.59 -18.73
C ILE A 183 -8.52 -14.10 -18.09
N GLY A 184 -9.52 -13.73 -18.90
CA GLY A 184 -10.80 -13.23 -18.39
C GLY A 184 -11.51 -14.29 -17.53
N GLY A 185 -11.89 -13.94 -16.30
CA GLY A 185 -12.57 -14.85 -15.38
C GLY A 185 -11.76 -16.06 -14.91
N ALA A 186 -10.42 -16.04 -14.99
CA ALA A 186 -9.63 -17.21 -14.58
C ALA A 186 -9.66 -17.49 -13.08
N SER A 187 -9.88 -18.77 -12.74
CA SER A 187 -9.80 -19.33 -11.39
C SER A 187 -8.43 -19.95 -11.09
N LEU A 188 -8.16 -20.19 -9.81
CA LEU A 188 -6.98 -20.97 -9.37
C LEU A 188 -6.90 -22.34 -10.06
N SER A 189 -8.03 -23.03 -10.25
CA SER A 189 -8.08 -24.31 -10.96
C SER A 189 -7.64 -24.19 -12.42
N LEU A 190 -8.09 -23.14 -13.13
CA LEU A 190 -7.67 -22.89 -14.52
C LEU A 190 -6.18 -22.53 -14.59
N HIS A 191 -5.67 -21.78 -13.62
CA HIS A 191 -4.24 -21.49 -13.53
C HIS A 191 -3.40 -22.76 -13.34
N VAL A 192 -3.81 -23.69 -12.47
CA VAL A 192 -3.15 -25.01 -12.30
C VAL A 192 -3.23 -25.85 -13.58
N GLN A 193 -4.40 -25.92 -14.22
CA GLN A 193 -4.55 -26.62 -15.51
C GLN A 193 -3.58 -26.07 -16.57
N ASN A 194 -3.47 -24.75 -16.68
CA ASN A 194 -2.56 -24.11 -17.63
C ASN A 194 -1.08 -24.30 -17.25
N ALA A 195 -0.75 -24.32 -15.96
CA ALA A 195 0.59 -24.60 -15.46
C ALA A 195 1.04 -26.03 -15.82
N ASN A 196 0.22 -27.03 -15.49
CA ASN A 196 0.49 -28.45 -15.71
C ASN A 196 0.65 -28.79 -17.20
N ASN A 197 -0.13 -28.15 -18.07
CA ASN A 197 -0.05 -28.33 -19.53
C ASN A 197 0.97 -27.39 -20.21
N ASN A 198 1.66 -26.52 -19.46
CA ASN A 198 2.49 -25.41 -19.97
C ASN A 198 1.79 -24.59 -21.08
N ALA A 199 0.49 -24.32 -20.88
CA ALA A 199 -0.37 -23.75 -21.90
C ALA A 199 -0.03 -22.27 -22.19
N ASN A 200 0.19 -21.97 -23.47
CA ASN A 200 0.36 -20.63 -24.02
C ASN A 200 -0.99 -19.89 -24.10
N ALA A 201 -1.65 -19.70 -22.97
CA ALA A 201 -3.06 -19.27 -22.89
C ALA A 201 -3.25 -17.80 -22.48
N TYR A 202 -2.22 -17.10 -22.03
CA TYR A 202 -2.36 -15.79 -21.38
C TYR A 202 -2.10 -14.62 -22.33
N SER A 203 -2.85 -13.54 -22.10
CA SER A 203 -2.46 -12.19 -22.49
C SER A 203 -1.48 -11.70 -21.42
N TYR A 204 -0.18 -11.77 -21.69
CA TYR A 204 0.84 -11.22 -20.81
C TYR A 204 0.96 -9.72 -21.04
N ARG A 205 0.78 -8.93 -19.98
CA ARG A 205 0.72 -7.47 -20.07
C ARG A 205 1.74 -6.89 -19.13
N LYS A 206 2.74 -6.16 -19.64
CA LYS A 206 3.87 -5.64 -18.86
C LYS A 206 3.97 -4.13 -19.00
N ILE A 207 4.03 -3.44 -17.87
CA ILE A 207 4.38 -2.03 -17.74
C ILE A 207 5.86 -1.99 -17.40
N ASN A 208 6.67 -1.44 -18.29
CA ASN A 208 8.10 -1.30 -18.09
C ASN A 208 8.46 -0.14 -17.14
N GLN A 209 9.75 0.03 -16.86
CA GLN A 209 10.27 1.08 -15.96
C GLN A 209 9.95 2.52 -16.44
N GLN A 210 9.60 2.71 -17.72
CA GLN A 210 9.20 3.99 -18.31
C GLN A 210 7.67 4.20 -18.25
N GLY A 211 6.90 3.27 -17.68
CA GLY A 211 5.44 3.33 -17.61
C GLY A 211 4.75 2.90 -18.90
N ILE A 212 5.49 2.38 -19.89
CA ILE A 212 4.96 1.94 -21.17
C ILE A 212 4.40 0.53 -21.01
N LYS A 213 3.11 0.39 -21.29
CA LYS A 213 2.39 -0.89 -21.28
C LYS A 213 2.51 -1.59 -22.64
N SER A 214 3.00 -2.82 -22.64
CA SER A 214 2.96 -3.75 -23.78
C SER A 214 2.06 -4.95 -23.49
N THR A 215 1.60 -5.62 -24.55
CA THR A 215 0.79 -6.83 -24.48
C THR A 215 1.36 -7.89 -25.43
N THR A 216 1.63 -9.08 -24.91
CA THR A 216 2.09 -10.25 -25.66
C THR A 216 1.05 -11.35 -25.51
N ALA A 217 0.50 -11.83 -26.63
CA ALA A 217 -0.44 -12.95 -26.63
C ALA A 217 0.28 -14.30 -26.53
N ASN A 218 -0.47 -15.34 -26.17
CA ASN A 218 -0.03 -16.74 -26.18
C ASN A 218 1.21 -17.02 -25.32
N VAL A 219 1.25 -16.47 -24.09
CA VAL A 219 2.33 -16.69 -23.12
C VAL A 219 1.91 -17.74 -22.09
N SER A 220 2.82 -18.58 -21.60
CA SER A 220 2.58 -19.51 -20.49
C SER A 220 3.07 -18.95 -19.14
N ILE A 221 2.57 -19.52 -18.03
CA ILE A 221 3.05 -19.16 -16.68
C ILE A 221 4.56 -19.36 -16.56
N SER A 222 5.12 -20.45 -17.10
CA SER A 222 6.57 -20.68 -17.04
C SER A 222 7.35 -19.58 -17.75
N THR A 223 6.87 -19.08 -18.90
CA THR A 223 7.54 -17.99 -19.63
C THR A 223 7.50 -16.68 -18.85
N ALA A 224 6.34 -16.29 -18.29
CA ALA A 224 6.23 -15.05 -17.53
C ALA A 224 7.01 -15.07 -16.20
N VAL A 225 7.03 -16.21 -15.49
CA VAL A 225 7.82 -16.35 -14.26
C VAL A 225 9.34 -16.36 -14.55
N LEU A 226 9.75 -16.76 -15.76
CA LEU A 226 11.12 -16.69 -16.25
C LEU A 226 11.45 -15.39 -17.01
N ASP A 227 10.53 -14.43 -17.11
CA ASP A 227 10.77 -13.14 -17.78
C ASP A 227 11.71 -12.27 -16.95
N ASP A 228 11.41 -12.09 -15.66
CA ASP A 228 12.15 -11.26 -14.70
C ASP A 228 12.49 -12.03 -13.41
N ASP A 229 13.28 -11.42 -12.53
CA ASP A 229 13.60 -11.91 -11.18
C ASP A 229 12.67 -11.34 -10.10
N TRP A 230 11.37 -11.40 -10.40
CA TRP A 230 10.24 -10.90 -9.61
C TRP A 230 10.43 -10.88 -8.08
N ASP A 231 10.30 -9.70 -7.47
CA ASP A 231 10.27 -9.53 -6.01
C ASP A 231 8.93 -9.97 -5.42
N TYR A 232 7.84 -9.75 -6.15
CA TYR A 232 6.49 -10.07 -5.72
C TYR A 232 5.76 -10.85 -6.81
N ILE A 233 5.19 -12.01 -6.43
CA ILE A 233 4.24 -12.74 -7.27
C ILE A 233 2.91 -12.86 -6.54
N SER A 234 1.82 -12.38 -7.13
CA SER A 234 0.49 -12.42 -6.52
C SER A 234 -0.40 -13.51 -7.08
N PHE A 235 -1.18 -14.14 -6.21
CA PHE A 235 -2.29 -15.03 -6.57
C PHE A 235 -3.63 -14.46 -6.10
N GLN A 236 -4.69 -14.83 -6.79
CA GLN A 236 -6.07 -14.57 -6.40
C GLN A 236 -7.01 -15.65 -6.95
N GLN A 237 -8.20 -15.74 -6.39
CA GLN A 237 -9.30 -16.52 -6.96
C GLN A 237 -10.12 -15.68 -7.95
N GLU A 238 -10.90 -16.33 -8.80
CA GLU A 238 -11.98 -15.70 -9.56
C GLU A 238 -13.04 -15.09 -8.61
N SER A 239 -13.73 -14.03 -9.03
CA SER A 239 -14.68 -13.36 -8.14
C SER A 239 -15.91 -14.20 -7.74
N PRO A 240 -16.51 -15.08 -8.56
CA PRO A 240 -17.57 -16.01 -8.14
C PRO A 240 -17.23 -16.84 -6.90
N SER A 241 -15.97 -17.29 -6.84
CA SER A 241 -15.46 -18.26 -5.85
C SER A 241 -14.58 -17.60 -4.78
N SER A 242 -14.41 -16.28 -4.82
CA SER A 242 -13.44 -15.54 -4.00
C SER A 242 -13.67 -15.60 -2.49
N GLY A 243 -14.90 -15.85 -2.03
CA GLY A 243 -15.25 -16.10 -0.62
C GLY A 243 -15.53 -17.56 -0.30
N LEU A 244 -15.23 -18.50 -1.20
CA LEU A 244 -15.48 -19.93 -1.02
C LEU A 244 -14.15 -20.66 -0.77
N PHE A 245 -13.71 -20.74 0.49
CA PHE A 245 -12.39 -21.28 0.86
C PHE A 245 -12.12 -22.70 0.32
N ASN A 246 -13.13 -23.55 0.22
CA ASN A 246 -13.01 -24.90 -0.35
C ASN A 246 -12.52 -24.91 -1.82
N THR A 247 -12.62 -23.78 -2.54
CA THR A 247 -12.09 -23.61 -3.90
C THR A 247 -10.61 -23.20 -3.96
N PHE A 248 -9.97 -22.92 -2.82
CA PHE A 248 -8.58 -22.45 -2.75
C PHE A 248 -7.54 -23.59 -2.71
N SER A 249 -7.93 -24.86 -2.66
CA SER A 249 -6.99 -25.99 -2.70
C SER A 249 -5.99 -25.96 -3.88
N PRO A 250 -6.32 -25.49 -5.11
CA PRO A 250 -5.35 -25.42 -6.21
C PRO A 250 -4.25 -24.36 -6.00
N LEU A 251 -4.38 -23.46 -5.00
CA LEU A 251 -3.36 -22.47 -4.67
C LEU A 251 -2.01 -23.13 -4.34
N VAL A 252 -2.03 -24.30 -3.69
CA VAL A 252 -0.83 -25.04 -3.28
C VAL A 252 -0.04 -25.52 -4.50
N ASP A 253 -0.73 -26.11 -5.48
CA ASP A 253 -0.12 -26.63 -6.69
C ASP A 253 0.39 -25.50 -7.60
N LEU A 254 -0.37 -24.42 -7.73
CA LEU A 254 0.02 -23.23 -8.47
C LEU A 254 1.27 -22.57 -7.86
N TYR A 255 1.29 -22.39 -6.55
CA TYR A 255 2.46 -21.89 -5.81
C TYR A 255 3.68 -22.79 -6.00
N ASN A 256 3.53 -24.11 -5.83
CA ASN A 256 4.63 -25.06 -5.98
C ASN A 256 5.20 -25.02 -7.39
N TYR A 257 4.35 -24.98 -8.42
CA TYR A 257 4.77 -24.82 -9.81
C TYR A 257 5.58 -23.53 -10.00
N VAL A 258 5.01 -22.38 -9.64
CA VAL A 258 5.66 -21.07 -9.81
C VAL A 258 6.99 -21.00 -9.05
N LYS A 259 7.05 -21.53 -7.83
CA LYS A 259 8.26 -21.58 -7.01
C LYS A 259 9.40 -22.35 -7.67
N THR A 260 9.12 -23.44 -8.38
CA THR A 260 10.17 -24.19 -9.11
C THR A 260 10.71 -23.45 -10.34
N LYS A 261 10.10 -22.33 -10.74
CA LYS A 261 10.45 -21.55 -11.93
C LYS A 261 11.01 -20.16 -11.62
N ALA A 262 10.68 -19.58 -10.46
CA ALA A 262 11.09 -18.23 -10.10
C ALA A 262 12.62 -18.10 -10.04
N LYS A 263 13.19 -17.13 -10.77
CA LYS A 263 14.63 -16.84 -10.76
C LYS A 263 15.12 -16.35 -9.40
N ASN A 264 14.31 -15.53 -8.74
CA ASN A 264 14.61 -14.93 -7.45
C ASN A 264 14.23 -15.89 -6.31
N PRO A 265 15.20 -16.46 -5.55
CA PRO A 265 14.88 -17.37 -4.44
C PRO A 265 14.28 -16.65 -3.22
N GLN A 266 14.31 -15.31 -3.20
CA GLN A 266 13.75 -14.46 -2.13
C GLN A 266 12.38 -13.85 -2.51
N VAL A 267 11.79 -14.25 -3.65
CA VAL A 267 10.47 -13.78 -4.11
C VAL A 267 9.40 -13.90 -3.02
N LYS A 268 8.66 -12.82 -2.83
CA LYS A 268 7.59 -12.68 -1.84
C LYS A 268 6.24 -12.99 -2.49
N TYR A 269 5.67 -14.13 -2.14
CA TYR A 269 4.34 -14.49 -2.60
C TYR A 269 3.28 -13.72 -1.82
N VAL A 270 2.33 -13.10 -2.53
CA VAL A 270 1.26 -12.31 -1.92
C VAL A 270 -0.11 -12.80 -2.39
N LEU A 271 -1.15 -12.58 -1.58
CA LEU A 271 -2.52 -12.84 -2.00
C LEU A 271 -3.23 -11.50 -2.25
N HIS A 272 -3.84 -11.35 -3.41
CA HIS A 272 -4.65 -10.18 -3.74
C HIS A 272 -6.10 -10.42 -3.29
N GLN A 273 -6.46 -9.94 -2.09
CA GLN A 273 -7.83 -10.03 -1.57
C GLN A 273 -8.74 -9.12 -2.41
N THR A 274 -9.57 -9.73 -3.24
CA THR A 274 -10.53 -9.05 -4.12
C THR A 274 -11.72 -8.45 -3.35
N TRP A 275 -12.60 -7.73 -4.03
CA TRP A 275 -13.75 -7.03 -3.45
C TRP A 275 -15.08 -7.76 -3.68
N ALA A 276 -16.05 -7.48 -2.81
CA ALA A 276 -17.45 -7.86 -3.01
C ALA A 276 -18.10 -7.05 -4.14
N TYR A 277 -19.12 -7.63 -4.77
CA TYR A 277 -19.94 -6.96 -5.80
C TYR A 277 -20.78 -5.80 -5.24
N GLN A 278 -21.32 -4.94 -6.12
CA GLN A 278 -22.32 -3.93 -5.74
C GLN A 278 -23.60 -4.59 -5.19
N LYS A 279 -24.28 -3.93 -4.26
CA LYS A 279 -25.54 -4.36 -3.64
C LYS A 279 -26.66 -4.61 -4.66
N ASN A 280 -26.65 -3.88 -5.78
CA ASN A 280 -27.59 -4.04 -6.89
C ASN A 280 -27.04 -4.89 -8.06
N SER A 281 -25.92 -5.59 -7.88
CA SER A 281 -25.29 -6.39 -8.94
C SER A 281 -26.24 -7.48 -9.44
N THR A 282 -26.44 -7.52 -10.77
CA THR A 282 -27.27 -8.51 -11.45
C THR A 282 -26.50 -9.77 -11.84
N TYR A 283 -25.19 -9.84 -11.55
CA TYR A 283 -24.35 -10.96 -11.92
C TYR A 283 -24.78 -12.24 -11.15
N SER A 284 -25.10 -13.30 -11.90
CA SER A 284 -25.75 -14.51 -11.36
C SER A 284 -24.95 -15.19 -10.24
N ALA A 285 -23.62 -15.17 -10.32
CA ALA A 285 -22.73 -15.73 -9.31
C ALA A 285 -22.83 -15.04 -7.93
N PHE A 286 -23.46 -13.85 -7.83
CA PHE A 286 -23.70 -13.21 -6.54
C PHE A 286 -24.66 -14.02 -5.65
N ALA A 287 -25.43 -14.94 -6.23
CA ALA A 287 -26.24 -15.91 -5.51
C ALA A 287 -25.43 -16.85 -4.58
N ASN A 288 -24.12 -17.03 -4.83
CA ASN A 288 -23.22 -17.75 -3.92
C ASN A 288 -23.12 -17.09 -2.52
N TYR A 289 -23.48 -15.80 -2.45
CA TYR A 289 -23.43 -14.96 -1.24
C TYR A 289 -24.81 -14.33 -0.95
N ASP A 290 -25.89 -15.02 -1.32
CA ASP A 290 -27.30 -14.61 -1.15
C ASP A 290 -27.67 -13.26 -1.82
N LYS A 291 -26.81 -12.76 -2.73
CA LYS A 291 -26.84 -11.38 -3.27
C LYS A 291 -26.62 -10.29 -2.21
N ASP A 292 -25.93 -10.61 -1.12
CA ASP A 292 -25.57 -9.69 -0.06
C ASP A 292 -24.08 -9.30 -0.14
N GLN A 293 -23.81 -8.00 -0.22
CA GLN A 293 -22.46 -7.45 -0.37
C GLN A 293 -21.62 -7.65 0.90
N ASP A 294 -22.21 -7.47 2.07
CA ASP A 294 -21.51 -7.51 3.35
C ASP A 294 -21.21 -8.98 3.72
N LYS A 295 -22.12 -9.92 3.38
CA LYS A 295 -21.88 -11.38 3.41
C LYS A 295 -20.75 -11.78 2.46
N MET A 296 -20.76 -11.30 1.21
CA MET A 296 -19.70 -11.59 0.24
C MET A 296 -18.34 -11.04 0.71
N TYR A 297 -18.30 -9.81 1.24
CA TYR A 297 -17.09 -9.21 1.77
C TYR A 297 -16.50 -10.02 2.93
N ALA A 298 -17.33 -10.37 3.93
CA ALA A 298 -16.91 -11.18 5.06
C ALA A 298 -16.38 -12.56 4.63
N ALA A 299 -17.07 -13.21 3.68
CA ALA A 299 -16.64 -14.50 3.13
C ALA A 299 -15.29 -14.40 2.39
N ILE A 300 -15.03 -13.33 1.64
CA ILE A 300 -13.73 -13.08 1.00
C ILE A 300 -12.63 -12.87 2.03
N VAL A 301 -12.85 -12.03 3.04
CA VAL A 301 -11.85 -11.80 4.10
C VAL A 301 -11.48 -13.11 4.80
N ASP A 302 -12.49 -13.90 5.20
CA ASP A 302 -12.28 -15.20 5.83
C ASP A 302 -11.54 -16.19 4.92
N ALA A 303 -11.97 -16.35 3.67
CA ALA A 303 -11.34 -17.27 2.72
C ALA A 303 -9.86 -16.93 2.48
N TYR A 304 -9.50 -15.65 2.37
CA TYR A 304 -8.10 -15.23 2.23
C TYR A 304 -7.29 -15.37 3.55
N LEU A 305 -7.93 -15.18 4.72
CA LEU A 305 -7.33 -15.45 6.03
C LEU A 305 -7.08 -16.93 6.30
N GLN A 306 -7.87 -17.83 5.71
CA GLN A 306 -7.60 -19.27 5.70
C GLN A 306 -6.54 -19.63 4.65
N ALA A 307 -6.65 -19.10 3.43
CA ALA A 307 -5.75 -19.40 2.31
C ALA A 307 -4.28 -18.99 2.54
N LYS A 308 -4.03 -17.94 3.34
CA LYS A 308 -2.65 -17.54 3.71
C LYS A 308 -1.87 -18.62 4.46
N ASN A 309 -2.54 -19.64 5.01
CA ASN A 309 -1.91 -20.74 5.74
C ASN A 309 -1.61 -21.95 4.82
N LEU A 310 -2.09 -21.94 3.57
CA LEU A 310 -1.85 -23.01 2.58
C LEU A 310 -0.45 -22.92 1.95
N ILE A 311 0.11 -21.71 1.85
CA ILE A 311 1.42 -21.42 1.25
C ILE A 311 2.16 -20.37 2.10
N PRO A 312 3.50 -20.21 1.97
CA PRO A 312 4.25 -19.13 2.59
C PRO A 312 3.91 -17.73 2.02
N VAL A 313 2.80 -17.16 2.47
CA VAL A 313 2.35 -15.81 2.09
C VAL A 313 3.12 -14.74 2.87
N HIS A 314 3.75 -13.82 2.15
CA HIS A 314 4.42 -12.64 2.72
C HIS A 314 3.41 -11.61 3.25
N LYS A 315 2.35 -11.32 2.47
CA LYS A 315 1.21 -10.49 2.90
C LYS A 315 -0.04 -10.72 2.04
N ILE A 316 -1.19 -10.36 2.60
CA ILE A 316 -2.43 -10.16 1.84
C ILE A 316 -2.50 -8.68 1.48
N ILE A 317 -2.80 -8.36 0.21
CA ILE A 317 -3.08 -6.99 -0.24
C ILE A 317 -4.59 -6.76 -0.09
N PRO A 318 -5.04 -5.86 0.81
CA PRO A 318 -6.42 -5.80 1.29
C PRO A 318 -7.33 -4.94 0.38
N THR A 319 -7.31 -5.19 -0.93
CA THR A 319 -8.10 -4.42 -1.90
C THR A 319 -9.59 -4.51 -1.61
N GLY A 320 -10.09 -5.68 -1.20
CA GLY A 320 -11.48 -5.88 -0.79
C GLY A 320 -11.91 -4.94 0.33
N THR A 321 -11.12 -4.90 1.40
CA THR A 321 -11.34 -3.97 2.53
C THR A 321 -11.18 -2.51 2.09
N ALA A 322 -10.26 -2.17 1.19
CA ALA A 322 -10.12 -0.79 0.68
C ALA A 322 -11.37 -0.32 -0.07
N ILE A 323 -11.96 -1.17 -0.92
CA ILE A 323 -13.22 -0.88 -1.60
C ILE A 323 -14.38 -0.80 -0.60
N GLN A 324 -14.47 -1.73 0.37
CA GLN A 324 -15.55 -1.72 1.36
C GLN A 324 -15.47 -0.51 2.31
N ASN A 325 -14.26 -0.06 2.67
CA ASN A 325 -14.04 1.22 3.36
C ASN A 325 -14.57 2.37 2.51
N GLY A 326 -14.14 2.48 1.25
CA GLY A 326 -14.56 3.53 0.33
C GLY A 326 -16.08 3.63 0.18
N ARG A 327 -16.77 2.50 0.10
CA ARG A 327 -18.24 2.40 0.04
C ARG A 327 -18.96 3.01 1.24
N THR A 328 -18.31 3.14 2.39
CA THR A 328 -18.89 3.81 3.56
C THR A 328 -18.83 5.33 3.50
N SER A 329 -18.14 5.93 2.51
CA SER A 329 -18.10 7.39 2.31
C SER A 329 -19.31 7.91 1.51
N ILE A 330 -19.36 9.23 1.28
CA ILE A 330 -20.35 9.90 0.42
C ILE A 330 -20.35 9.42 -1.04
N VAL A 331 -19.31 8.69 -1.48
CA VAL A 331 -19.31 8.00 -2.78
C VAL A 331 -20.37 6.88 -2.81
N GLY A 332 -20.69 6.30 -1.65
CA GLY A 332 -21.59 5.16 -1.54
C GLY A 332 -21.10 3.95 -2.34
N ASP A 333 -22.05 3.12 -2.79
CA ASP A 333 -21.75 1.87 -3.51
C ASP A 333 -21.33 2.07 -4.99
N ASN A 334 -20.74 3.21 -5.35
CA ASN A 334 -20.38 3.57 -6.72
C ASN A 334 -18.90 3.26 -7.07
N PHE A 335 -18.38 2.13 -6.55
CA PHE A 335 -17.00 1.68 -6.80
C PHE A 335 -16.86 0.67 -7.94
N CYS A 336 -17.96 0.23 -8.57
CA CYS A 336 -17.95 -0.70 -9.72
C CYS A 336 -18.65 -0.09 -10.95
N ARG A 337 -18.21 -0.49 -12.15
CA ARG A 337 -18.72 0.00 -13.45
C ARG A 337 -19.87 -0.83 -14.02
N ASP A 338 -20.01 -2.08 -13.60
CA ASP A 338 -20.90 -3.08 -14.20
C ASP A 338 -21.49 -4.06 -13.17
N GLY A 339 -21.52 -3.67 -11.89
CA GLY A 339 -21.95 -4.52 -10.78
C GLY A 339 -20.80 -5.25 -10.07
N TYR A 340 -19.63 -5.43 -10.70
CA TYR A 340 -18.57 -6.27 -10.12
C TYR A 340 -17.13 -5.86 -10.45
N HIS A 341 -16.81 -5.42 -11.67
CA HIS A 341 -15.52 -4.82 -11.97
C HIS A 341 -15.47 -3.36 -11.50
N LEU A 342 -14.30 -2.84 -11.17
CA LEU A 342 -14.16 -1.51 -10.58
C LEU A 342 -14.52 -0.37 -11.53
N ASP A 343 -15.01 0.74 -10.98
CA ASP A 343 -15.06 2.01 -11.69
C ASP A 343 -13.64 2.35 -12.20
N ILE A 344 -13.56 2.79 -13.45
CA ILE A 344 -12.29 3.02 -14.14
C ILE A 344 -11.45 4.07 -13.41
N ASN A 345 -12.08 5.00 -12.69
CA ASN A 345 -11.41 6.08 -11.98
C ASN A 345 -11.24 5.75 -10.48
N ILE A 346 -12.28 5.91 -9.66
CA ILE A 346 -12.16 5.84 -8.20
C ILE A 346 -11.97 4.40 -7.72
N GLY A 347 -12.65 3.44 -8.35
CA GLY A 347 -12.51 2.02 -8.02
C GLY A 347 -11.08 1.54 -8.24
N ARG A 348 -10.61 1.60 -9.49
CA ARG A 348 -9.23 1.21 -9.86
C ARG A 348 -8.18 2.00 -9.08
N TYR A 349 -8.38 3.29 -8.82
CA TYR A 349 -7.42 4.10 -8.08
C TYR A 349 -7.33 3.68 -6.61
N THR A 350 -8.45 3.43 -5.92
CA THR A 350 -8.45 2.88 -4.55
C THR A 350 -7.74 1.52 -4.50
N ALA A 351 -7.94 0.67 -5.51
CA ALA A 351 -7.24 -0.62 -5.59
C ALA A 351 -5.72 -0.45 -5.78
N SER A 352 -5.29 0.37 -6.74
CA SER A 352 -3.87 0.70 -6.90
C SER A 352 -3.27 1.37 -5.65
N CYS A 353 -4.04 2.14 -4.89
CA CYS A 353 -3.60 2.73 -3.62
C CYS A 353 -3.32 1.66 -2.55
N ALA A 354 -4.22 0.68 -2.40
CA ALA A 354 -4.02 -0.44 -1.47
C ALA A 354 -2.80 -1.30 -1.85
N TRP A 355 -2.59 -1.51 -3.15
CA TRP A 355 -1.38 -2.16 -3.68
C TRP A 355 -0.11 -1.36 -3.40
N PHE A 356 -0.10 -0.05 -3.67
CA PHE A 356 1.06 0.83 -3.43
C PHE A 356 1.50 0.74 -1.96
N GLU A 357 0.60 1.03 -1.02
CA GLU A 357 0.95 1.07 0.39
C GLU A 357 1.33 -0.32 0.92
N SER A 358 0.67 -1.37 0.43
CA SER A 358 1.04 -2.76 0.77
C SER A 358 2.42 -3.16 0.26
N ILE A 359 2.84 -2.74 -0.94
CA ILE A 359 4.13 -3.15 -1.53
C ILE A 359 5.29 -2.33 -0.97
N PHE A 360 5.14 -1.00 -0.91
CA PHE A 360 6.23 -0.09 -0.51
C PHE A 360 6.30 0.14 1.00
N ASN A 361 5.26 -0.21 1.76
CA ASN A 361 5.10 0.10 3.20
C ASN A 361 5.19 1.61 3.49
N GLU A 362 4.78 2.43 2.52
CA GLU A 362 4.73 3.89 2.58
C GLU A 362 3.27 4.33 2.47
N SER A 363 2.81 5.25 3.32
CA SER A 363 1.42 5.70 3.28
C SER A 363 1.09 6.33 1.92
N VAL A 364 -0.05 5.92 1.36
CA VAL A 364 -0.58 6.48 0.11
C VAL A 364 -1.27 7.83 0.30
N VAL A 365 -1.59 8.21 1.55
CA VAL A 365 -2.17 9.51 1.88
C VAL A 365 -1.19 10.63 1.53
N GLY A 366 -1.67 11.61 0.76
CA GLY A 366 -0.83 12.70 0.26
C GLY A 366 0.06 12.30 -0.93
N ASN A 367 -0.16 11.14 -1.55
CA ASN A 367 0.46 10.83 -2.84
C ASN A 367 -0.04 11.84 -3.91
N SER A 368 0.90 12.45 -4.64
CA SER A 368 0.62 13.53 -5.59
C SER A 368 0.09 13.04 -6.94
N TYR A 369 0.26 11.75 -7.26
CA TYR A 369 -0.32 11.15 -8.45
C TYR A 369 -1.81 10.86 -8.26
N LYS A 370 -2.64 11.41 -9.14
CA LYS A 370 -4.06 11.08 -9.25
C LYS A 370 -4.51 11.01 -10.72
N PRO A 371 -5.55 10.24 -11.05
CA PRO A 371 -6.21 10.30 -12.35
C PRO A 371 -6.73 11.73 -12.63
N SER A 372 -6.72 12.14 -13.90
CA SER A 372 -7.24 13.45 -14.32
C SER A 372 -8.72 13.62 -13.99
N ALA A 373 -9.51 12.55 -14.16
CA ALA A 373 -10.95 12.54 -13.91
C ALA A 373 -11.37 12.53 -12.43
N LEU A 374 -10.47 12.25 -11.49
CA LEU A 374 -10.80 12.31 -10.06
C LEU A 374 -10.67 13.75 -9.53
N SER A 375 -11.70 14.21 -8.82
CA SER A 375 -11.57 15.40 -7.97
C SER A 375 -10.55 15.17 -6.85
N ALA A 376 -10.00 16.25 -6.28
CA ALA A 376 -9.10 16.16 -5.13
C ALA A 376 -9.75 15.43 -3.95
N TYR A 377 -11.05 15.68 -3.70
CA TYR A 377 -11.80 15.04 -2.63
C TYR A 377 -12.04 13.54 -2.85
N GLN A 378 -12.36 13.10 -4.07
CA GLN A 378 -12.44 11.67 -4.39
C GLN A 378 -11.08 10.96 -4.29
N THR A 379 -10.00 11.69 -4.62
CA THR A 379 -8.62 11.20 -4.46
C THR A 379 -8.29 11.01 -2.97
N GLU A 380 -8.63 11.98 -2.13
CA GLU A 380 -8.47 11.92 -0.67
C GLU A 380 -9.24 10.72 -0.08
N ILE A 381 -10.51 10.53 -0.46
CA ILE A 381 -11.32 9.37 -0.06
C ILE A 381 -10.65 8.05 -0.44
N ALA A 382 -10.19 7.92 -1.70
CA ALA A 382 -9.57 6.69 -2.19
C ALA A 382 -8.25 6.36 -1.45
N GLN A 383 -7.42 7.38 -1.20
CA GLN A 383 -6.17 7.22 -0.47
C GLN A 383 -6.42 6.82 0.99
N HIS A 384 -7.33 7.50 1.70
CA HIS A 384 -7.66 7.17 3.09
C HIS A 384 -8.35 5.81 3.22
N ALA A 385 -9.23 5.43 2.29
CA ALA A 385 -9.89 4.12 2.30
C ALA A 385 -8.89 2.97 2.16
N ALA A 386 -7.89 3.13 1.28
CA ALA A 386 -6.77 2.20 1.11
C ALA A 386 -5.85 2.17 2.33
N HIS A 387 -5.46 3.33 2.87
CA HIS A 387 -4.61 3.43 4.06
C HIS A 387 -5.25 2.74 5.27
N PHE A 388 -6.53 3.00 5.55
CA PHE A 388 -7.25 2.32 6.63
C PHE A 388 -7.40 0.81 6.39
N ALA A 389 -7.46 0.36 5.13
CA ALA A 389 -7.43 -1.06 4.82
C ALA A 389 -6.06 -1.71 5.02
N VAL A 390 -4.94 -0.99 4.88
CA VAL A 390 -3.62 -1.53 5.23
C VAL A 390 -3.42 -1.57 6.74
N LEU A 391 -3.93 -0.58 7.48
CA LEU A 391 -3.89 -0.58 8.94
C LEU A 391 -4.80 -1.66 9.56
N ASP A 392 -5.99 -1.89 8.99
CA ASP A 392 -6.98 -2.83 9.53
C ASP A 392 -7.59 -3.71 8.41
N PRO A 393 -6.83 -4.70 7.88
CA PRO A 393 -7.14 -5.38 6.61
C PRO A 393 -8.32 -6.35 6.64
N ASN A 394 -8.88 -6.64 7.82
CA ASN A 394 -9.83 -7.74 8.04
C ASN A 394 -11.23 -7.27 8.45
N LYS A 395 -11.52 -5.96 8.46
CA LYS A 395 -12.85 -5.41 8.70
C LYS A 395 -12.99 -4.03 8.08
N VAL A 396 -14.23 -3.61 7.87
CA VAL A 396 -14.54 -2.25 7.40
C VAL A 396 -14.17 -1.23 8.47
N THR A 397 -13.37 -0.23 8.09
CA THR A 397 -13.16 1.02 8.83
C THR A 397 -14.07 2.09 8.23
N PRO A 398 -15.11 2.56 8.95
CA PRO A 398 -16.01 3.59 8.43
C PRO A 398 -15.28 4.88 8.12
N MET A 399 -15.53 5.43 6.93
CA MET A 399 -14.96 6.66 6.43
C MET A 399 -15.67 7.89 7.05
N VAL A 400 -15.68 7.99 8.37
CA VAL A 400 -16.50 8.95 9.14
C VAL A 400 -16.30 10.40 8.71
N ASN A 401 -15.06 10.80 8.42
CA ASN A 401 -14.76 12.16 7.95
C ASN A 401 -15.31 12.44 6.54
N TYR A 402 -15.63 11.40 5.77
CA TYR A 402 -16.00 11.48 4.35
C TYR A 402 -17.44 11.00 4.07
N GLN A 403 -18.22 10.70 5.10
CA GLN A 403 -19.60 10.22 4.99
C GLN A 403 -20.59 11.28 4.51
N GLY A 404 -20.21 12.56 4.59
CA GLY A 404 -21.20 13.63 4.79
C GLY A 404 -21.70 13.59 6.23
N GLY A 405 -22.19 14.73 6.74
CA GLY A 405 -22.29 14.96 8.18
C GLY A 405 -20.99 15.60 8.69
N GLY A 406 -20.95 16.93 8.66
CA GLY A 406 -19.78 17.70 9.05
C GLY A 406 -19.22 17.33 10.43
N THR A 407 -17.91 17.06 10.48
CA THR A 407 -17.16 16.85 11.72
C THR A 407 -16.80 18.14 12.45
N SER A 408 -17.01 19.30 11.81
CA SER A 408 -16.87 20.61 12.43
C SER A 408 -17.89 20.82 13.55
N ASP A 409 -17.42 21.31 14.70
CA ASP A 409 -18.27 21.85 15.76
C ASP A 409 -18.79 23.27 15.47
N PHE A 410 -18.37 23.83 14.32
CA PHE A 410 -18.62 25.19 13.84
C PHE A 410 -18.18 26.31 14.81
N THR A 411 -17.25 26.03 15.73
CA THR A 411 -16.59 27.06 16.57
C THR A 411 -15.53 27.84 15.79
N LYS A 412 -15.12 27.35 14.62
CA LYS A 412 -14.17 27.96 13.70
C LYS A 412 -14.88 28.42 12.43
N PRO A 413 -14.44 29.55 11.83
CA PRO A 413 -15.02 30.03 10.59
C PRO A 413 -14.63 29.12 9.41
N ILE A 414 -15.46 29.15 8.37
CA ILE A 414 -15.16 28.61 7.06
C ILE A 414 -14.62 29.77 6.22
N LEU A 415 -13.38 29.63 5.75
CA LEU A 415 -12.70 30.63 4.92
C LEU A 415 -12.76 30.20 3.46
N ILE A 416 -13.20 31.10 2.57
CA ILE A 416 -13.42 30.83 1.14
C ILE A 416 -12.71 31.89 0.30
N ASN A 417 -11.81 31.44 -0.56
CA ASN A 417 -11.05 32.21 -1.54
C ASN A 417 -11.78 32.28 -2.90
N PHE A 418 -11.83 33.47 -3.50
CA PHE A 418 -12.37 33.76 -4.83
C PHE A 418 -11.22 34.16 -5.76
N GLY A 419 -10.43 33.16 -6.12
CA GLY A 419 -9.20 33.31 -6.88
C GLY A 419 -8.73 31.96 -7.41
N SER A 420 -7.69 31.96 -8.23
CA SER A 420 -7.08 30.74 -8.78
C SER A 420 -5.61 30.54 -8.36
N ASN A 421 -5.10 31.38 -7.45
CA ASN A 421 -3.84 31.12 -6.76
C ASN A 421 -3.96 29.90 -5.83
N THR A 422 -2.84 29.21 -5.61
CA THR A 422 -2.73 28.20 -4.54
C THR A 422 -2.81 28.88 -3.16
N VAL A 423 -3.57 28.28 -2.25
CA VAL A 423 -3.80 28.81 -0.89
C VAL A 423 -3.43 27.76 0.17
N PRO A 424 -3.14 28.20 1.42
CA PRO A 424 -2.97 27.31 2.57
C PRO A 424 -4.21 26.43 2.84
N HIS A 425 -4.02 25.31 3.53
CA HIS A 425 -5.06 24.28 3.76
C HIS A 425 -6.29 24.77 4.55
N GLU A 426 -6.14 25.85 5.32
CA GLU A 426 -7.17 26.56 6.08
C GLU A 426 -8.20 27.27 5.18
N TRP A 427 -7.93 27.37 3.88
CA TRP A 427 -8.75 28.08 2.90
C TRP A 427 -9.37 27.12 1.88
N ASN A 428 -10.70 27.15 1.79
CA ASN A 428 -11.43 26.60 0.65
C ASN A 428 -11.27 27.53 -0.55
N SER A 429 -11.38 27.02 -1.78
CA SER A 429 -11.29 27.86 -2.99
C SER A 429 -12.41 27.55 -3.98
N LEU A 430 -13.10 28.61 -4.43
CA LEU A 430 -14.00 28.54 -5.57
C LEU A 430 -13.22 28.96 -6.82
N LEU A 431 -12.51 28.00 -7.43
CA LEU A 431 -11.36 28.22 -8.34
C LEU A 431 -11.67 28.85 -9.71
N GLN A 432 -12.94 29.03 -10.08
CA GLN A 432 -13.35 29.61 -11.37
C GLN A 432 -14.44 30.66 -11.17
N PHE A 433 -14.40 31.70 -12.00
CA PHE A 433 -15.32 32.84 -11.93
C PHE A 433 -16.63 32.63 -12.72
N THR A 434 -16.81 31.48 -13.38
CA THR A 434 -17.93 31.15 -14.26
C THR A 434 -19.09 30.48 -13.52
N ALA A 435 -20.31 30.67 -14.03
CA ALA A 435 -21.51 30.01 -13.51
C ALA A 435 -21.41 28.47 -13.56
N GLY A 436 -22.03 27.78 -12.60
CA GLY A 436 -21.95 26.33 -12.39
C GLY A 436 -20.77 25.87 -11.53
N THR A 437 -19.70 26.67 -11.41
CA THR A 437 -18.55 26.36 -10.56
C THR A 437 -19.00 26.11 -9.12
N THR A 438 -18.62 24.97 -8.54
CA THR A 438 -19.01 24.58 -7.19
C THR A 438 -17.82 24.04 -6.40
N ALA A 439 -17.70 24.44 -5.13
CA ALA A 439 -16.87 23.79 -4.14
C ALA A 439 -17.79 23.12 -3.11
N THR A 440 -17.71 21.80 -2.99
CA THR A 440 -18.51 20.98 -2.06
C THR A 440 -17.72 20.64 -0.81
N ASN A 441 -18.42 20.25 0.27
CA ASN A 441 -17.84 19.79 1.53
C ASN A 441 -16.78 20.76 2.08
N LEU A 442 -17.15 22.04 2.16
CA LEU A 442 -16.28 23.09 2.68
C LEU A 442 -15.75 22.71 4.06
N ARG A 443 -14.49 23.03 4.33
CA ARG A 443 -13.85 22.81 5.64
C ARG A 443 -13.83 24.08 6.46
N ASP A 444 -13.89 23.95 7.78
CA ASP A 444 -13.56 25.08 8.66
C ASP A 444 -12.05 25.35 8.68
N GLN A 445 -11.65 26.44 9.35
CA GLN A 445 -10.27 26.90 9.44
C GLN A 445 -9.30 25.88 10.09
N VAL A 446 -9.78 24.87 10.81
CA VAL A 446 -8.95 23.80 11.38
C VAL A 446 -9.00 22.51 10.57
N GLY A 447 -9.63 22.54 9.39
CA GLY A 447 -9.69 21.43 8.45
C GLY A 447 -10.81 20.43 8.73
N ALA A 448 -11.72 20.68 9.68
CA ALA A 448 -12.85 19.79 9.92
C ALA A 448 -13.89 19.96 8.82
N ASN A 449 -14.43 18.84 8.33
CA ASN A 449 -15.38 18.84 7.22
C ASN A 449 -16.73 19.42 7.67
N THR A 450 -17.42 20.11 6.76
CA THR A 450 -18.79 20.60 6.96
C THR A 450 -19.72 20.02 5.89
N ASN A 451 -21.02 20.16 6.07
CA ASN A 451 -22.01 19.86 5.03
C ASN A 451 -22.15 20.96 3.98
N PHE A 452 -21.43 22.07 4.14
CA PHE A 452 -21.71 23.27 3.36
C PHE A 452 -21.06 23.17 2.00
N SER A 453 -21.78 23.62 0.98
CA SER A 453 -21.26 23.77 -0.38
C SER A 453 -21.50 25.20 -0.85
N ILE A 454 -20.65 25.69 -1.76
CA ILE A 454 -20.81 27.00 -2.40
C ILE A 454 -20.79 26.84 -3.92
N THR A 455 -21.79 27.41 -4.59
CA THR A 455 -21.94 27.40 -6.05
C THR A 455 -21.98 28.83 -6.59
N MET A 456 -21.24 29.08 -7.66
CA MET A 456 -21.38 30.25 -8.52
C MET A 456 -22.64 30.07 -9.39
N VAL A 457 -23.73 30.76 -9.06
CA VAL A 457 -24.99 30.69 -9.81
C VAL A 457 -24.94 31.62 -11.02
N GLU A 458 -24.46 32.84 -10.83
CA GLU A 458 -24.17 33.81 -11.90
C GLU A 458 -22.73 34.27 -11.74
N GLY A 459 -21.92 34.08 -12.79
CA GLY A 459 -20.49 34.35 -12.76
C GLY A 459 -20.12 35.83 -12.74
N PHE A 460 -18.82 36.08 -12.62
CA PHE A 460 -18.18 37.38 -12.76
C PHE A 460 -17.68 37.59 -14.20
N ASN A 461 -17.19 38.78 -14.54
CA ASN A 461 -16.61 39.03 -15.87
C ASN A 461 -15.29 38.27 -16.05
N ASN A 462 -14.37 38.49 -15.12
CA ASN A 462 -13.02 37.94 -15.16
C ASN A 462 -12.35 37.95 -13.76
N ARG A 463 -11.10 37.47 -13.70
CA ARG A 463 -10.22 37.47 -12.53
C ARG A 463 -9.27 38.69 -12.53
N ASN A 464 -8.95 39.20 -11.34
CA ASN A 464 -8.03 40.31 -11.11
C ASN A 464 -6.98 39.94 -10.04
N GLN A 465 -5.70 39.99 -10.42
CA GLN A 465 -4.55 39.71 -9.54
C GLN A 465 -3.88 40.97 -8.95
N SER A 466 -4.50 42.14 -9.10
CA SER A 466 -3.99 43.42 -8.59
C SER A 466 -4.67 43.81 -7.27
N GLY A 467 -4.71 42.92 -6.29
CA GLY A 467 -5.01 43.25 -4.89
C GLY A 467 -3.72 43.50 -4.07
N PRO A 468 -3.84 43.88 -2.79
CA PRO A 468 -2.69 44.04 -1.89
C PRO A 468 -2.03 42.71 -1.54
N THR A 469 -0.74 42.74 -1.18
CA THR A 469 0.02 41.57 -0.73
C THR A 469 -0.01 41.37 0.79
N ALA A 470 -0.54 42.34 1.54
CA ALA A 470 -0.71 42.28 3.00
C ALA A 470 -2.01 43.00 3.39
N THR A 471 -2.69 42.51 4.43
CA THR A 471 -3.93 43.09 4.95
C THR A 471 -3.96 43.04 6.48
N THR A 472 -4.77 43.89 7.11
CA THR A 472 -4.94 43.93 8.57
C THR A 472 -6.31 43.41 9.04
N THR A 473 -6.98 42.61 8.21
CA THR A 473 -8.32 42.08 8.51
C THR A 473 -8.25 40.91 9.49
N THR A 474 -9.37 40.64 10.19
CA THR A 474 -9.54 39.46 11.07
C THR A 474 -9.49 38.12 10.34
N PHE A 475 -9.44 38.10 9.00
CA PHE A 475 -9.35 36.88 8.21
C PHE A 475 -7.91 36.33 8.17
N ASN A 476 -6.91 37.13 8.54
CA ASN A 476 -5.48 36.78 8.43
C ASN A 476 -5.12 36.24 7.03
N MET A 477 -5.60 36.91 5.98
CA MET A 477 -5.45 36.45 4.60
C MET A 477 -3.98 36.39 4.18
N PRO A 478 -3.51 35.29 3.58
CA PRO A 478 -2.23 35.27 2.89
C PRO A 478 -2.27 36.20 1.67
N SER A 479 -1.10 36.57 1.16
CA SER A 479 -0.95 37.35 -0.08
C SER A 479 -1.67 36.69 -1.27
N SER A 480 -1.66 35.35 -1.35
CA SER A 480 -2.30 34.60 -2.44
C SER A 480 -3.83 34.74 -2.49
N VAL A 481 -4.49 35.07 -1.38
CA VAL A 481 -5.93 35.39 -1.31
C VAL A 481 -6.16 36.89 -1.44
N SER A 482 -5.44 37.70 -0.66
CA SER A 482 -5.66 39.15 -0.62
C SER A 482 -5.28 39.87 -1.93
N SER A 483 -4.39 39.30 -2.73
CA SER A 483 -4.03 39.85 -4.04
C SER A 483 -4.95 39.40 -5.19
N ASP A 484 -5.83 38.42 -4.98
CA ASP A 484 -6.57 37.71 -6.03
C ASP A 484 -8.08 37.81 -5.84
N SER A 485 -8.80 38.11 -6.92
CA SER A 485 -10.21 38.50 -6.86
C SER A 485 -10.97 38.17 -8.13
N TYR A 486 -12.29 38.05 -8.02
CA TYR A 486 -13.21 38.09 -9.15
C TYR A 486 -13.94 39.43 -9.20
N TYR A 487 -14.24 39.90 -10.41
CA TYR A 487 -14.89 41.19 -10.62
C TYR A 487 -15.94 41.19 -11.73
N GLY A 488 -17.00 41.95 -11.53
CA GLY A 488 -18.00 42.28 -12.55
C GLY A 488 -18.03 43.78 -12.83
N ASN A 489 -18.89 44.20 -13.76
CA ASN A 489 -18.94 45.57 -14.29
C ASN A 489 -20.39 45.94 -14.64
N SER A 490 -21.00 46.83 -13.86
CA SER A 490 -22.46 47.05 -13.92
C SER A 490 -22.95 48.30 -14.65
N LYS A 491 -22.06 49.21 -15.07
CA LYS A 491 -22.46 50.46 -15.74
C LYS A 491 -22.13 50.51 -17.24
N ALA A 492 -21.03 49.88 -17.65
CA ALA A 492 -20.60 49.86 -19.03
C ALA A 492 -19.89 48.54 -19.35
N ALA A 493 -19.90 48.15 -20.63
CA ALA A 493 -19.23 46.93 -21.09
C ALA A 493 -17.71 47.02 -20.89
N TRP A 494 -17.11 45.90 -20.49
CA TRP A 494 -15.68 45.72 -20.29
C TRP A 494 -15.27 44.35 -20.86
N GLU A 495 -14.16 44.28 -21.61
CA GLU A 495 -13.72 43.05 -22.30
C GLU A 495 -14.84 42.40 -23.14
N GLY A 496 -15.70 43.21 -23.77
CA GLY A 496 -16.82 42.76 -24.59
C GLY A 496 -18.03 42.22 -23.81
N LYS A 497 -18.02 42.26 -22.47
CA LYS A 497 -19.09 41.74 -21.61
C LYS A 497 -19.71 42.83 -20.73
N SER A 498 -21.00 42.67 -20.41
CA SER A 498 -21.67 43.43 -19.36
C SER A 498 -22.12 42.45 -18.28
N VAL A 499 -21.51 42.51 -17.10
CA VAL A 499 -21.83 41.60 -15.98
C VAL A 499 -22.36 42.45 -14.84
N VAL A 500 -23.66 42.80 -14.94
CA VAL A 500 -24.33 43.72 -14.02
C VAL A 500 -24.56 43.16 -12.62
N LYS A 501 -24.49 41.84 -12.48
CA LYS A 501 -24.76 41.08 -11.26
C LYS A 501 -24.00 39.76 -11.31
N SER A 502 -23.47 39.35 -10.16
CA SER A 502 -22.98 37.99 -9.90
C SER A 502 -23.70 37.42 -8.67
N THR A 503 -23.84 36.11 -8.60
CA THR A 503 -24.62 35.43 -7.56
C THR A 503 -23.91 34.17 -7.11
N ILE A 504 -23.69 34.05 -5.80
CA ILE A 504 -23.22 32.81 -5.16
C ILE A 504 -24.31 32.25 -4.26
N LYS A 505 -24.40 30.93 -4.14
CA LYS A 505 -25.33 30.25 -3.24
C LYS A 505 -24.59 29.28 -2.35
N LEU A 506 -24.79 29.42 -1.05
CA LEU A 506 -24.41 28.45 -0.03
C LEU A 506 -25.57 27.47 0.18
N THR A 507 -25.27 26.18 0.31
CA THR A 507 -26.25 25.10 0.54
C THR A 507 -25.76 24.15 1.64
N GLY A 508 -26.67 23.33 2.18
CA GLY A 508 -26.36 22.37 3.26
C GLY A 508 -26.34 23.00 4.66
N LEU A 509 -26.83 24.23 4.80
CA LEU A 509 -26.86 24.98 6.05
C LEU A 509 -27.95 24.46 6.98
N ASN A 510 -27.67 24.42 8.29
CA ASN A 510 -28.67 24.10 9.30
C ASN A 510 -29.67 25.26 9.43
N VAL A 511 -30.95 25.00 9.13
CA VAL A 511 -32.07 25.97 9.17
C VAL A 511 -32.45 26.45 10.57
N ALA A 512 -32.06 25.71 11.61
CA ALA A 512 -32.25 26.10 13.02
C ALA A 512 -31.08 26.94 13.57
N LYS A 513 -30.13 27.34 12.72
CA LYS A 513 -28.97 28.16 13.06
C LYS A 513 -28.92 29.41 12.19
N LYS A 514 -28.12 30.37 12.64
CA LYS A 514 -27.87 31.63 11.93
C LYS A 514 -26.43 31.71 11.48
N TYR A 515 -26.14 32.63 10.58
CA TYR A 515 -24.83 32.77 9.97
C TYR A 515 -24.43 34.24 9.87
N ASN A 516 -23.17 34.51 10.17
CA ASN A 516 -22.51 35.77 9.85
C ASN A 516 -21.66 35.53 8.59
N LEU A 517 -21.84 36.37 7.58
CA LEU A 517 -21.07 36.38 6.34
C LEU A 517 -20.31 37.69 6.26
N CYS A 518 -18.98 37.64 6.30
CA CYS A 518 -18.12 38.79 6.13
C CYS A 518 -17.35 38.69 4.81
N PHE A 519 -17.32 39.77 4.05
CA PHE A 519 -16.71 39.85 2.72
C PHE A 519 -15.46 40.74 2.75
N PHE A 520 -14.44 40.33 2.01
CA PHE A 520 -13.31 41.17 1.62
C PHE A 520 -13.25 41.26 0.10
N GLY A 521 -13.06 42.48 -0.39
CA GLY A 521 -12.91 42.82 -1.81
C GLY A 521 -11.89 43.96 -1.93
N SER A 522 -10.98 43.85 -2.91
CA SER A 522 -9.92 44.85 -3.12
C SER A 522 -9.42 44.92 -4.56
N ARG A 523 -9.08 46.14 -4.97
CA ARG A 523 -8.28 46.47 -6.16
C ARG A 523 -7.26 47.54 -5.77
N ALA A 524 -5.99 47.15 -5.69
CA ALA A 524 -4.87 48.07 -5.50
C ALA A 524 -4.70 48.99 -6.73
N ASN A 525 -4.10 50.16 -6.49
CA ASN A 525 -3.80 51.19 -7.49
C ASN A 525 -5.06 51.72 -8.23
N SER A 526 -6.17 51.88 -7.50
CA SER A 526 -7.45 52.42 -8.00
C SER A 526 -7.55 53.95 -7.92
N GLY A 527 -6.44 54.65 -7.68
CA GLY A 527 -6.43 56.12 -7.57
C GLY A 527 -7.40 56.65 -6.51
N THR A 528 -8.21 57.65 -6.87
CA THR A 528 -9.26 58.25 -6.03
C THR A 528 -10.67 57.72 -6.34
N GLU A 529 -10.77 56.58 -7.02
CA GLU A 529 -12.07 55.95 -7.27
C GLU A 529 -12.68 55.40 -5.99
N ASN A 530 -14.00 55.35 -5.95
CA ASN A 530 -14.79 54.52 -5.05
C ASN A 530 -15.36 53.37 -5.90
N ARG A 531 -14.97 52.14 -5.59
CA ARG A 531 -15.42 50.90 -6.22
C ARG A 531 -16.37 50.14 -5.28
N GLU A 532 -17.33 50.87 -4.69
CA GLU A 532 -18.34 50.34 -3.77
C GLU A 532 -18.98 49.08 -4.37
N THR A 533 -18.84 47.98 -3.65
CA THR A 533 -19.46 46.69 -3.91
C THR A 533 -20.56 46.46 -2.89
N LYS A 534 -21.73 46.10 -3.38
CA LYS A 534 -22.91 45.76 -2.59
C LYS A 534 -23.09 44.26 -2.56
N TYR A 535 -23.06 43.69 -1.35
CA TYR A 535 -23.39 42.30 -1.07
C TYR A 535 -24.79 42.27 -0.44
N THR A 536 -25.78 41.78 -1.19
CA THR A 536 -27.13 41.51 -0.68
C THR A 536 -27.19 40.03 -0.29
N VAL A 537 -27.22 39.75 1.00
CA VAL A 537 -27.26 38.39 1.56
C VAL A 537 -28.67 38.05 1.96
N LYS A 538 -29.22 36.96 1.40
CA LYS A 538 -30.63 36.57 1.51
C LYS A 538 -30.79 35.10 1.88
N GLY A 539 -31.48 34.85 2.98
CA GLY A 539 -32.06 33.56 3.34
C GLY A 539 -33.58 33.72 3.50
N THR A 540 -34.13 33.47 4.70
CA THR A 540 -35.48 33.96 5.05
C THR A 540 -35.50 35.46 5.35
N ASN A 541 -34.45 35.99 5.98
CA ASN A 541 -34.19 37.42 6.10
C ASN A 541 -33.19 37.91 5.04
N GLU A 542 -33.10 39.22 4.86
CA GLU A 542 -32.18 39.87 3.91
C GLU A 542 -31.39 40.96 4.63
N VAL A 543 -30.07 41.01 4.39
CA VAL A 543 -29.17 42.06 4.89
C VAL A 543 -28.29 42.52 3.75
N VAL A 544 -28.17 43.84 3.60
CA VAL A 544 -27.28 44.48 2.62
C VAL A 544 -26.07 45.03 3.35
N THR A 545 -24.88 44.79 2.80
CA THR A 545 -23.62 45.35 3.32
C THR A 545 -22.76 45.87 2.16
N LEU A 546 -21.98 46.92 2.40
CA LEU A 546 -21.27 47.70 1.39
C LEU A 546 -19.77 47.75 1.71
N LEU A 547 -18.93 47.61 0.69
CA LEU A 547 -17.47 47.72 0.80
C LEU A 547 -16.90 48.52 -0.36
N ASP A 548 -16.15 49.58 -0.10
CA ASP A 548 -15.29 50.15 -1.14
C ASP A 548 -14.08 49.22 -1.35
N ALA A 549 -13.97 48.67 -2.56
CA ALA A 549 -12.84 47.82 -2.95
C ALA A 549 -11.61 48.63 -3.40
N ALA A 550 -11.73 49.94 -3.64
CA ALA A 550 -10.62 50.75 -4.11
C ALA A 550 -9.51 50.86 -3.05
N ASN A 551 -8.33 50.35 -3.37
CA ASN A 551 -7.14 50.34 -2.52
C ASN A 551 -7.33 49.70 -1.12
N ASN A 552 -8.37 48.88 -0.93
CA ASN A 552 -8.73 48.34 0.38
C ASN A 552 -7.69 47.34 0.91
N THR A 553 -7.17 47.59 2.12
CA THR A 553 -6.21 46.73 2.83
C THR A 553 -6.69 46.26 4.21
N ALA A 554 -7.83 46.77 4.70
CA ALA A 554 -8.21 46.66 6.11
C ALA A 554 -9.71 46.44 6.36
N ASN A 555 -10.58 46.87 5.45
CA ASN A 555 -12.02 46.90 5.68
C ASN A 555 -12.70 45.62 5.19
N THR A 556 -13.66 45.14 5.96
CA THR A 556 -14.55 44.02 5.62
C THR A 556 -16.00 44.44 5.80
N ALA A 557 -16.88 43.99 4.92
CA ALA A 557 -18.32 44.24 5.02
C ALA A 557 -19.04 42.98 5.50
N CYS A 558 -19.80 43.08 6.59
CA CYS A 558 -20.46 41.93 7.21
C CYS A 558 -21.99 42.01 7.13
N ALA A 559 -22.62 40.88 6.86
CA ALA A 559 -24.04 40.61 6.99
C ALA A 559 -24.23 39.59 8.13
N ALA A 560 -24.83 40.01 9.24
CA ALA A 560 -24.95 39.21 10.45
C ALA A 560 -26.35 38.60 10.62
N GLN A 561 -26.44 37.53 11.42
CA GLN A 561 -27.70 36.91 11.83
C GLN A 561 -28.59 36.45 10.65
N ILE A 562 -27.98 35.98 9.56
CA ILE A 562 -28.70 35.45 8.40
C ILE A 562 -29.26 34.06 8.74
N ILE A 563 -30.56 33.89 8.56
CA ILE A 563 -31.28 32.62 8.75
C ILE A 563 -31.45 31.99 7.36
N PRO A 564 -30.98 30.76 7.09
CA PRO A 564 -31.15 30.11 5.79
C PRO A 564 -32.62 30.00 5.38
N ASN A 565 -32.88 29.84 4.08
CA ASN A 565 -34.22 29.50 3.60
C ASN A 565 -34.61 28.07 4.05
N ALA A 566 -35.86 27.67 3.79
CA ALA A 566 -36.37 26.35 4.17
C ALA A 566 -35.63 25.15 3.54
N ALA A 567 -34.83 25.37 2.49
CA ALA A 567 -33.98 24.36 1.85
C ALA A 567 -32.52 24.34 2.39
N GLY A 568 -32.22 25.11 3.45
CA GLY A 568 -30.87 25.19 4.00
C GLY A 568 -29.91 26.01 3.13
N GLU A 569 -30.41 27.06 2.47
CA GLU A 569 -29.63 27.87 1.53
C GLU A 569 -29.53 29.35 1.96
N ILE A 570 -28.42 29.98 1.61
CA ILE A 570 -28.23 31.44 1.62
C ILE A 570 -27.71 31.85 0.24
N THR A 571 -28.37 32.84 -0.37
CA THR A 571 -27.93 33.45 -1.63
C THR A 571 -27.25 34.79 -1.35
N VAL A 572 -26.09 35.04 -1.96
CA VAL A 572 -25.45 36.36 -1.96
C VAL A 572 -25.46 36.90 -3.39
N THR A 573 -26.13 38.03 -3.59
CA THR A 573 -26.10 38.80 -4.83
C THR A 573 -25.06 39.92 -4.71
N ILE A 574 -24.18 40.03 -5.69
CA ILE A 574 -23.02 40.93 -5.69
C ILE A 574 -23.14 41.86 -6.90
N THR A 575 -23.08 43.16 -6.63
CA THR A 575 -23.33 44.25 -7.60
C THR A 575 -22.50 45.48 -7.23
N ALA A 576 -22.45 46.50 -8.08
CA ALA A 576 -21.97 47.80 -7.65
C ALA A 576 -22.95 48.44 -6.63
N GLY A 577 -22.39 49.14 -5.65
CA GLY A 577 -23.14 50.00 -4.74
C GLY A 577 -23.52 51.34 -5.38
N SER A 578 -24.38 52.11 -4.70
CA SER A 578 -24.86 53.41 -5.20
C SER A 578 -23.80 54.50 -5.22
N ASN A 579 -22.79 54.41 -4.34
CA ASN A 579 -21.69 55.38 -4.26
C ASN A 579 -20.49 55.00 -5.14
N ASN A 580 -20.55 53.85 -5.83
CA ASN A 580 -19.54 53.44 -6.79
C ASN A 580 -19.41 54.52 -7.87
N ASN A 581 -18.24 55.15 -8.00
CA ASN A 581 -18.02 56.25 -8.94
C ASN A 581 -17.22 55.83 -10.19
N ASN A 582 -16.67 54.61 -10.21
CA ASN A 582 -15.98 54.06 -11.37
C ASN A 582 -16.90 53.98 -12.61
N THR A 583 -16.36 54.31 -13.78
CA THR A 583 -17.08 54.43 -15.06
C THR A 583 -17.71 53.11 -15.53
N TYR A 584 -17.06 51.97 -15.27
CA TYR A 584 -17.56 50.65 -15.64
C TYR A 584 -18.47 50.04 -14.58
N GLY A 585 -18.54 50.63 -13.38
CA GLY A 585 -19.25 50.07 -12.23
C GLY A 585 -18.61 48.78 -11.75
N PHE A 586 -17.28 48.74 -11.62
CA PHE A 586 -16.58 47.55 -11.15
C PHE A 586 -16.93 47.21 -9.70
N TYR A 587 -17.18 45.93 -9.42
CA TYR A 587 -17.40 45.38 -8.08
C TYR A 587 -16.60 44.08 -7.88
N TYR A 588 -16.22 43.77 -6.64
CA TYR A 588 -15.16 42.79 -6.33
C TYR A 588 -15.52 41.78 -5.24
N ILE A 589 -14.92 40.59 -5.31
CA ILE A 589 -14.77 39.71 -4.15
C ILE A 589 -13.41 38.99 -4.21
N ASN A 590 -12.71 38.94 -3.08
CA ASN A 590 -11.49 38.16 -2.86
C ASN A 590 -11.78 37.00 -1.89
N ALA A 591 -12.51 37.28 -0.82
CA ALA A 591 -12.73 36.33 0.27
C ALA A 591 -14.11 36.47 0.92
N LEU A 592 -14.62 35.32 1.40
CA LEU A 592 -15.76 35.21 2.31
C LEU A 592 -15.33 34.46 3.56
N GLN A 593 -15.61 35.04 4.73
CA GLN A 593 -15.63 34.34 6.00
C GLN A 593 -17.10 34.02 6.36
N LEU A 594 -17.41 32.73 6.50
CA LEU A 594 -18.71 32.25 6.96
C LEU A 594 -18.57 31.67 8.37
N LEU A 595 -19.36 32.17 9.31
CA LEU A 595 -19.38 31.69 10.70
C LEU A 595 -20.81 31.33 11.10
N GLN A 596 -21.03 30.11 11.60
CA GLN A 596 -22.30 29.74 12.22
C GLN A 596 -22.40 30.38 13.61
N VAL A 597 -23.57 30.93 13.93
CA VAL A 597 -23.88 31.53 15.22
C VAL A 597 -25.24 31.04 15.73
N ASN A 598 -25.49 31.22 17.03
CA ASN A 598 -26.73 30.81 17.69
C ASN A 598 -27.91 31.78 17.43
#